data_AF-A0A259NFE1-F1
#
_entry.id   AF-A0A259NFE1-F1
#
_cell.length_a   1.000
_cell.length_b   1.000
_cell.length_c   1.000
_cell.angle_alpha   90.00
_cell.angle_beta   90.00
_cell.angle_gamma   90.00
#
_symmetry.space_group_name_H-M   'P 1'
#
loop_
_entity.id
_entity.type
_entity.pdbx_description
1 polymer ?
#
loop_
_entity_poly.entity_id
_entity_poly.type
_entity_poly.pdbx_seq_one_letter_code
_entity_poly.pdbx_strand_id
1 'polypeptide(L)'
;MTLPKGMVQAIYNDTGISQYQGNPLIEALPPILDRRQLKDGLSGQITFRPTDVYLDGQTRIHVISQLLDNFFQPLSRHIELESKLSVMLRQGYVGRNLATGELNAHIQNGYERVMQGDLAVFRFEHVESTAKSLAFIGCSGSGKTSSLNRILATYPQLIYHEAY
;
A
#
# COMPACT_ATOMS: atom_id res chain seq x y z
N MET A 1 -22.83 -10.64 7.74
CA MET A 1 -22.98 -9.19 7.49
C MET A 1 -22.61 -8.90 6.04
N THR A 2 -23.32 -7.99 5.35
CA THR A 2 -22.86 -7.48 4.04
C THR A 2 -21.89 -6.33 4.26
N LEU A 3 -20.64 -6.46 3.79
CA LEU A 3 -19.62 -5.43 3.96
C LEU A 3 -19.92 -4.18 3.10
N PRO A 4 -19.55 -2.97 3.56
CA PRO A 4 -19.59 -1.75 2.75
C PRO A 4 -18.82 -1.88 1.43
N LYS A 5 -19.22 -1.10 0.42
CA LYS A 5 -18.56 -1.10 -0.90
C LYS A 5 -17.07 -0.75 -0.77
N GLY A 6 -16.20 -1.61 -1.30
CA GLY A 6 -14.74 -1.44 -1.28
C GLY A 6 -14.04 -2.02 -0.04
N MET A 7 -14.79 -2.55 0.93
CA MET A 7 -14.26 -3.31 2.05
C MET A 7 -14.08 -4.78 1.66
N VAL A 8 -12.92 -5.35 2.00
CA VAL A 8 -12.63 -6.78 1.84
C VAL A 8 -12.50 -7.45 3.20
N GLN A 9 -12.87 -8.73 3.29
CA GLN A 9 -12.63 -9.52 4.49
C GLN A 9 -11.13 -9.86 4.57
N ALA A 10 -10.56 -9.79 5.77
CA ALA A 10 -9.16 -10.14 5.99
C ALA A 10 -8.90 -11.61 5.68
N ILE A 11 -7.83 -11.88 4.93
CA ILE A 11 -7.29 -13.22 4.71
C ILE A 11 -5.84 -13.20 5.19
N TYR A 12 -5.56 -13.93 6.26
CA TYR A 12 -4.25 -13.95 6.90
C TYR A 12 -3.35 -14.97 6.23
N ASN A 13 -2.23 -14.52 5.68
CA ASN A 13 -1.25 -15.35 5.00
C ASN A 13 0.11 -15.26 5.69
N ASP A 14 0.84 -16.38 5.72
CA ASP A 14 2.23 -16.37 6.16
C ASP A 14 3.07 -15.53 5.19
N THR A 15 3.86 -14.62 5.76
CA THR A 15 4.75 -13.73 5.00
C THR A 15 6.15 -14.30 4.83
N GLY A 16 6.49 -15.37 5.56
CA GLY A 16 7.83 -15.95 5.61
C GLY A 16 8.85 -15.12 6.41
N ILE A 17 8.42 -14.04 7.08
CA ILE A 17 9.27 -13.16 7.89
C ILE A 17 8.87 -13.28 9.35
N SER A 18 9.79 -13.75 10.20
CA SER A 18 9.55 -14.01 11.62
C SER A 18 8.98 -12.81 12.38
N GLN A 19 9.47 -11.60 12.11
CA GLN A 19 9.00 -10.38 12.78
C GLN A 19 7.53 -10.04 12.46
N TYR A 20 6.97 -10.54 11.36
CA TYR A 20 5.61 -10.24 10.92
C TYR A 20 4.59 -11.29 11.37
N GLN A 21 5.07 -12.43 11.89
CA GLN A 21 4.22 -13.54 12.30
C GLN A 21 3.32 -13.14 13.47
N GLY A 22 2.05 -13.51 13.38
CA GLY A 22 1.05 -13.21 14.39
C GLY A 22 0.60 -11.74 14.40
N ASN A 23 0.89 -10.96 13.35
CA ASN A 23 0.39 -9.60 13.19
C ASN A 23 -0.73 -9.54 12.13
N PRO A 24 -2.01 -9.46 12.55
CA PRO A 24 -3.16 -9.50 11.65
C PRO A 24 -3.15 -8.41 10.58
N LEU A 25 -2.61 -7.22 10.90
CA LEU A 25 -2.54 -6.09 9.96
C LEU A 25 -1.53 -6.34 8.84
N ILE A 26 -0.49 -7.14 9.08
CA ILE A 26 0.54 -7.46 8.10
C ILE A 26 0.13 -8.67 7.27
N GLU A 27 -0.37 -9.71 7.93
CA GLU A 27 -0.75 -10.99 7.30
C GLU A 27 -1.94 -10.83 6.34
N ALA A 28 -2.79 -9.82 6.56
CA ALA A 28 -3.92 -9.50 5.67
C ALA A 28 -3.54 -8.66 4.44
N LEU A 29 -2.30 -8.17 4.34
CA LEU A 29 -1.84 -7.43 3.16
C LEU A 29 -1.60 -8.39 1.98
N PRO A 30 -1.58 -7.88 0.74
CA PRO A 30 -1.13 -8.65 -0.41
C PRO A 30 0.25 -9.31 -0.15
N PRO A 31 0.56 -10.44 -0.80
CA PRO A 31 1.86 -11.08 -0.64
C PRO A 31 2.99 -10.14 -1.06
N ILE A 32 4.21 -10.40 -0.56
CA ILE A 32 5.41 -9.69 -1.01
C ILE A 32 5.72 -10.18 -2.43
N LEU A 33 5.47 -9.31 -3.41
CA LEU A 33 5.60 -9.63 -4.82
C LEU A 33 7.05 -9.52 -5.29
N ASP A 34 7.47 -10.42 -6.17
CA ASP A 34 8.74 -10.30 -6.90
C ASP A 34 8.66 -9.23 -8.00
N ARG A 35 9.81 -8.90 -8.61
CA ARG A 35 9.87 -7.88 -9.68
C ARG A 35 8.98 -8.19 -10.88
N ARG A 36 8.79 -9.47 -11.22
CA ARG A 36 7.99 -9.88 -12.38
C ARG A 36 6.51 -9.70 -12.07
N GLN A 37 6.08 -10.17 -10.92
CA GLN A 37 4.71 -10.01 -10.42
C GLN A 37 4.34 -8.53 -10.26
N LEU A 38 5.26 -7.70 -9.75
CA LEU A 38 5.07 -6.25 -9.65
C LEU A 38 4.92 -5.59 -11.01
N LYS A 39 5.76 -5.99 -11.98
CA LYS A 39 5.64 -5.49 -13.36
C LYS A 39 4.26 -5.85 -13.92
N ASP A 40 3.82 -7.09 -13.76
CA ASP A 40 2.56 -7.55 -14.33
C ASP A 40 1.37 -6.87 -13.63
N GLY A 41 1.40 -6.73 -12.30
CA GLY A 41 0.33 -6.08 -11.52
C GLY A 41 0.23 -4.56 -11.70
N LEU A 42 1.35 -3.87 -11.96
CA LEU A 42 1.35 -2.43 -12.21
C LEU A 42 1.06 -2.09 -13.69
N SER A 43 1.26 -3.02 -14.61
CA SER A 43 1.07 -2.79 -16.04
C SER A 43 -0.38 -2.43 -16.35
N GLY A 44 -0.57 -1.42 -17.18
CA GLY A 44 -1.89 -1.05 -17.67
C GLY A 44 -2.47 -2.12 -18.59
N GLN A 45 -3.76 -2.43 -18.45
CA GLN A 45 -4.45 -3.29 -19.41
C GLN A 45 -4.88 -2.46 -20.61
N ILE A 46 -4.45 -2.88 -21.79
CA ILE A 46 -4.76 -2.21 -23.05
C ILE A 46 -5.53 -3.17 -23.92
N THR A 47 -6.73 -2.77 -24.30
CA THR A 47 -7.52 -3.46 -25.31
C THR A 47 -7.27 -2.77 -26.65
N PHE A 48 -6.71 -3.50 -27.61
CA PHE A 48 -6.58 -3.02 -28.99
C PHE A 48 -6.88 -4.17 -29.95
N ARG A 49 -7.34 -3.86 -31.17
CA ARG A 49 -7.53 -4.88 -32.19
C ARG A 49 -6.28 -4.89 -33.06
N PRO A 50 -5.68 -6.06 -33.34
CA PRO A 50 -4.52 -6.13 -34.23
C PRO A 50 -4.77 -5.53 -35.62
N THR A 51 -6.02 -5.52 -36.08
CA THR A 51 -6.43 -4.92 -37.36
C THR A 51 -6.41 -3.39 -37.37
N ASP A 52 -6.34 -2.73 -36.21
CA ASP A 52 -6.33 -1.27 -36.11
C ASP A 52 -5.08 -0.65 -36.75
N VAL A 53 -4.02 -1.43 -36.94
CA VAL A 53 -2.79 -1.00 -37.65
C VAL A 53 -3.03 -0.68 -39.12
N TYR A 54 -4.09 -1.23 -39.73
CA TYR A 54 -4.45 -1.03 -41.14
C TYR A 54 -5.48 0.08 -41.36
N LEU A 55 -5.94 0.74 -40.29
CA LEU A 55 -6.84 1.88 -40.39
C LEU A 55 -6.12 3.08 -41.03
N ASP A 56 -6.89 4.00 -41.60
CA ASP A 56 -6.35 5.24 -42.14
C ASP A 56 -5.67 6.10 -41.06
N GLY A 57 -4.82 7.03 -41.50
CA GLY A 57 -4.02 7.84 -40.60
C GLY A 57 -4.84 8.65 -39.59
N GLN A 58 -6.00 9.18 -39.97
CA GLN A 58 -6.84 9.99 -39.07
C GLN A 58 -7.49 9.11 -38.01
N THR A 59 -8.07 7.98 -38.42
CA THR A 59 -8.68 7.03 -37.47
C THR A 59 -7.65 6.47 -36.49
N ARG A 60 -6.43 6.18 -36.94
CA ARG A 60 -5.35 5.69 -36.06
C ARG A 60 -4.95 6.69 -34.97
N ILE A 61 -5.05 8.00 -35.22
CA ILE A 61 -4.78 9.02 -34.19
C ILE A 61 -5.78 8.87 -33.04
N HIS A 62 -7.06 8.66 -33.36
CA HIS A 62 -8.10 8.43 -32.34
C HIS A 62 -7.86 7.13 -31.57
N VAL A 63 -7.46 6.05 -32.25
CA VAL A 63 -7.11 4.78 -31.59
C VAL A 63 -5.95 4.99 -30.60
N ILE A 64 -4.86 5.63 -31.03
CA ILE A 64 -3.70 5.89 -30.16
C ILE A 64 -4.09 6.73 -28.94
N SER A 65 -4.90 7.78 -29.14
CA SER A 65 -5.39 8.63 -28.05
C SER A 65 -6.10 7.85 -26.96
N GLN A 66 -6.93 6.86 -27.33
CA GLN A 66 -7.64 5.99 -26.38
C GLN A 66 -6.70 5.09 -25.58
N LEU A 67 -5.53 4.72 -26.13
CA LEU A 67 -4.57 3.87 -25.41
C LEU A 67 -3.90 4.64 -24.27
N LEU A 68 -3.76 5.97 -24.38
CA LEU A 68 -3.02 6.78 -23.39
C LEU A 68 -3.68 6.78 -22.01
N ASP A 69 -4.99 6.60 -21.93
CA ASP A 69 -5.72 6.59 -20.66
C ASP A 69 -5.39 5.35 -19.82
N ASN A 70 -5.16 4.21 -20.47
CA ASN A 70 -4.96 2.92 -19.81
C ASN A 70 -3.52 2.40 -19.92
N PHE A 71 -2.70 2.97 -20.81
CA PHE A 71 -1.30 2.60 -20.97
C PHE A 71 -0.48 3.01 -19.75
N PHE A 72 0.17 2.03 -19.15
CA PHE A 72 1.18 2.28 -18.13
C PHE A 72 2.27 1.24 -18.25
N GLN A 73 3.49 1.71 -18.45
CA GLN A 73 4.69 0.88 -18.47
C GLN A 73 5.42 1.04 -17.13
N PRO A 74 5.44 0.00 -16.27
CA PRO A 74 6.25 0.03 -15.06
C PRO A 74 7.73 0.18 -15.42
N LEU A 75 8.39 1.09 -14.73
CA LEU A 75 9.82 1.38 -14.83
C LEU A 75 10.50 0.94 -13.54
N SER A 76 11.82 0.78 -13.54
CA SER A 76 12.59 0.41 -12.33
C SER A 76 12.29 1.31 -11.14
N ARG A 77 12.12 2.63 -11.36
CA ARG A 77 11.74 3.59 -10.30
C ARG A 77 10.38 3.31 -9.66
N HIS A 78 9.41 2.78 -10.41
CA HIS A 78 8.09 2.44 -9.88
C HIS A 78 8.17 1.18 -9.00
N ILE A 79 8.96 0.20 -9.44
CA ILE A 79 9.24 -1.02 -8.68
C ILE A 79 9.96 -0.67 -7.36
N GLU A 80 10.99 0.17 -7.42
CA GLU A 80 11.72 0.62 -6.21
C GLU A 80 10.83 1.42 -5.25
N LEU A 81 9.95 2.26 -5.78
CA LEU A 81 8.98 3.00 -4.97
C LEU A 81 7.99 2.05 -4.29
N GLU A 82 7.46 1.05 -5.01
CA GLU A 82 6.59 0.03 -4.43
C GLU A 82 7.29 -0.71 -3.30
N SER A 83 8.53 -1.18 -3.51
CA SER A 83 9.24 -1.95 -2.49
C SER A 83 9.47 -1.13 -1.22
N LYS A 84 9.75 0.17 -1.35
CA LYS A 84 9.87 1.08 -0.20
C LYS A 84 8.54 1.23 0.53
N LEU A 85 7.43 1.44 -0.19
CA LEU A 85 6.09 1.56 0.40
C LEU A 85 5.65 0.27 1.08
N SER A 86 5.91 -0.87 0.45
CA SER A 86 5.62 -2.22 0.95
C SER A 86 6.32 -2.51 2.29
N VAL A 87 7.60 -2.13 2.40
CA VAL A 87 8.37 -2.20 3.64
C VAL A 87 7.82 -1.21 4.68
N MET A 88 7.56 0.03 4.30
CA MET A 88 7.04 1.06 5.22
C MET A 88 5.69 0.70 5.83
N LEU A 89 4.77 0.15 5.03
CA LEU A 89 3.46 -0.30 5.51
C LEU A 89 3.62 -1.41 6.55
N ARG A 90 4.36 -2.47 6.22
CA ARG A 90 4.53 -3.64 7.12
C ARG A 90 5.30 -3.28 8.39
N GLN A 91 6.44 -2.59 8.25
CA GLN A 91 7.22 -2.14 9.39
C GLN A 91 6.43 -1.18 10.26
N GLY A 92 5.63 -0.29 9.66
CA GLY A 92 4.73 0.59 10.39
C GLY A 92 3.64 -0.15 11.19
N TYR A 93 3.26 -1.37 10.81
CA TYR A 93 2.29 -2.18 11.54
C TYR A 93 2.90 -3.07 12.62
N VAL A 94 4.22 -3.28 12.64
CA VAL A 94 4.90 -4.12 13.66
C VAL A 94 4.49 -3.71 15.07
N GLY A 95 4.62 -2.43 15.44
CA GLY A 95 4.24 -1.90 16.76
C GLY A 95 2.76 -1.56 16.90
N ARG A 96 1.89 -2.12 16.05
CA ARG A 96 0.43 -1.90 16.06
C ARG A 96 -0.34 -3.21 16.00
N ASN A 97 0.26 -4.28 16.48
CA ASN A 97 -0.32 -5.62 16.38
C ASN A 97 -1.68 -5.68 17.11
N LEU A 98 -2.74 -6.01 16.36
CA LEU A 98 -4.10 -6.17 16.90
C LEU A 98 -4.19 -7.32 17.91
N ALA A 99 -3.35 -8.35 17.77
CA ALA A 99 -3.36 -9.53 18.64
C ALA A 99 -2.79 -9.28 20.04
N THR A 100 -1.91 -8.27 20.20
CA THR A 100 -1.20 -8.01 21.46
C THR A 100 -1.71 -6.76 22.20
N GLY A 101 -2.48 -5.89 21.53
CA GLY A 101 -2.99 -4.66 22.13
C GLY A 101 -1.96 -3.54 22.30
N GLU A 102 -0.76 -3.69 21.72
CA GLU A 102 0.35 -2.72 21.78
C GLU A 102 -0.06 -1.30 21.35
N LEU A 103 -0.93 -1.20 20.34
CA LEU A 103 -1.44 0.09 19.87
C LEU A 103 -2.22 0.82 20.97
N ASN A 104 -3.07 0.10 21.71
CA ASN A 104 -3.88 0.68 22.78
C ASN A 104 -2.98 1.14 23.93
N ALA A 105 -1.97 0.36 24.30
CA ALA A 105 -0.97 0.74 25.29
C ALA A 105 -0.19 1.99 24.86
N HIS A 106 0.21 2.09 23.59
CA HIS A 106 0.88 3.27 23.04
C HIS A 106 0.00 4.53 23.10
N ILE A 107 -1.28 4.41 22.72
CA ILE A 107 -2.24 5.52 22.78
C ILE A 107 -2.45 5.97 24.22
N GLN A 108 -2.63 5.02 25.16
CA GLN A 108 -2.83 5.32 26.58
C GLN A 108 -1.63 6.05 27.19
N ASN A 109 -0.40 5.58 26.89
CA ASN A 109 0.84 6.26 27.29
C ASN A 109 0.88 7.72 26.79
N GLY A 110 0.41 7.99 25.57
CA GLY A 110 0.31 9.34 25.02
C GLY A 110 -0.74 10.20 25.72
N TYR A 111 -1.91 9.63 25.98
CA TYR A 111 -3.01 10.30 26.67
C TYR A 111 -2.62 10.75 28.08
N GLU A 112 -1.99 9.87 28.87
CA GLU A 112 -1.58 10.18 30.24
C GLU A 112 -0.58 11.34 30.30
N ARG A 113 0.38 11.40 29.36
CA ARG A 113 1.32 12.53 29.25
C ARG A 113 0.63 13.85 28.96
N VAL A 114 -0.33 13.85 28.06
CA VAL A 114 -1.08 15.05 27.70
C VAL A 114 -1.92 15.54 28.88
N MET A 115 -2.58 14.61 29.58
CA MET A 115 -3.43 14.96 30.73
C MET A 115 -2.62 15.46 31.93
N GLN A 116 -1.45 14.88 32.19
CA GLN A 116 -0.62 15.26 33.34
C GLN A 116 0.35 16.40 33.04
N GLY A 117 0.59 16.73 31.76
CA GLY A 117 1.57 17.74 31.36
C GLY A 117 3.01 17.34 31.68
N ASP A 118 3.26 16.06 31.94
CA ASP A 118 4.55 15.50 32.32
C ASP A 118 4.92 14.39 31.33
N LEU A 119 6.21 14.31 30.97
CA LEU A 119 6.74 13.26 30.12
C LEU A 119 7.26 12.06 30.93
N ALA A 120 7.46 12.24 32.24
CA ALA A 120 8.00 11.26 33.18
C ALA A 120 6.94 10.35 33.82
N VAL A 121 5.69 10.47 33.40
CA VAL A 121 4.56 9.66 33.88
C VAL A 121 4.83 8.16 33.69
N PHE A 122 4.19 7.34 34.53
CA PHE A 122 4.13 5.90 34.37
C PHE A 122 3.82 5.51 32.92
N ARG A 123 4.46 4.44 32.46
CA ARG A 123 4.32 3.92 31.10
C ARG A 123 4.13 2.42 31.14
N PHE A 124 3.26 1.92 30.28
CA PHE A 124 3.35 0.54 29.81
C PHE A 124 4.71 0.33 29.14
N GLU A 125 5.20 -0.92 29.12
CA GLU A 125 6.53 -1.31 28.64
C GLU A 125 6.88 -0.65 27.29
N HIS A 126 8.18 -0.37 27.06
CA HIS A 126 8.63 0.54 26.00
C HIS A 126 8.09 0.15 24.61
N VAL A 127 7.07 0.86 24.14
CA VAL A 127 6.61 0.73 22.74
C VAL A 127 7.59 1.52 21.87
N GLU A 128 8.44 0.79 21.14
CA GLU A 128 9.34 1.40 20.18
C GLU A 128 8.57 2.04 19.02
N SER A 129 9.00 3.24 18.61
CA SER A 129 8.40 3.90 17.44
C SER A 129 8.79 3.17 16.17
N THR A 130 7.81 2.58 15.50
CA THR A 130 8.00 1.96 14.18
C THR A 130 7.76 2.94 13.02
N ALA A 131 7.64 4.22 13.31
CA ALA A 131 7.35 5.24 12.29
C ALA A 131 8.45 5.28 11.21
N LYS A 132 8.05 5.05 9.96
CA LYS A 132 8.90 5.22 8.78
C LYS A 132 8.34 6.34 7.92
N SER A 133 9.21 7.10 7.26
CA SER A 133 8.82 8.18 6.34
C SER A 133 9.61 8.10 5.04
N LEU A 134 9.03 8.64 3.96
CA LEU A 134 9.64 8.69 2.63
C LEU A 134 9.40 10.08 2.02
N ALA A 135 10.46 10.70 1.54
CA ALA A 135 10.38 11.91 0.74
C ALA A 135 10.39 11.54 -0.76
N PHE A 136 9.33 11.88 -1.49
CA PHE A 136 9.26 11.70 -2.94
C PHE A 136 9.26 13.06 -3.64
N ILE A 137 10.44 13.48 -4.10
CA ILE A 137 10.69 14.84 -4.61
C ILE A 137 10.82 14.82 -6.14
N GLY A 138 10.33 15.88 -6.78
CA GLY A 138 10.47 16.11 -8.22
C GLY A 138 9.56 17.24 -8.70
N CYS A 139 9.79 17.73 -9.92
CA CYS A 139 9.04 18.83 -10.52
C CYS A 139 7.51 18.57 -10.56
N SER A 140 6.71 19.63 -10.66
CA SER A 140 5.27 19.48 -10.90
C SER A 140 5.01 18.70 -12.20
N GLY A 141 3.97 17.87 -12.22
CA GLY A 141 3.63 17.05 -13.39
C GLY A 141 4.54 15.83 -13.65
N SER A 142 5.58 15.57 -12.84
CA SER A 142 6.50 14.43 -13.05
C SER A 142 5.93 13.04 -12.72
N GLY A 143 4.61 12.94 -12.48
CA GLY A 143 3.93 11.68 -12.20
C GLY A 143 4.10 11.13 -10.79
N LYS A 144 4.50 11.94 -9.81
CA LYS A 144 4.69 11.49 -8.40
C LYS A 144 3.40 10.93 -7.80
N THR A 145 2.36 11.76 -7.73
CA THR A 145 1.05 11.39 -7.18
C THR A 145 0.42 10.26 -7.97
N SER A 146 0.53 10.29 -9.30
CA SER A 146 0.00 9.23 -10.18
C SER A 146 0.68 7.89 -9.93
N SER A 147 2.01 7.86 -9.74
CA SER A 147 2.75 6.63 -9.43
C SER A 147 2.37 6.07 -8.06
N LEU A 148 2.29 6.95 -7.05
CA LEU A 148 1.91 6.55 -5.69
C LEU A 148 0.50 5.97 -5.66
N ASN A 149 -0.47 6.66 -6.25
CA ASN A 149 -1.86 6.20 -6.29
C ASN A 149 -2.01 4.88 -7.05
N ARG A 150 -1.30 4.70 -8.16
CA ARG A 150 -1.33 3.44 -8.92
C ARG A 150 -0.75 2.28 -8.12
N ILE A 151 0.33 2.50 -7.37
CA ILE A 151 0.87 1.48 -6.47
C ILE A 151 -0.12 1.17 -5.35
N LEU A 152 -0.65 2.19 -4.66
CA LEU A 152 -1.60 1.99 -3.56
C LEU A 152 -2.92 1.35 -4.01
N ALA A 153 -3.32 1.54 -5.26
CA ALA A 153 -4.49 0.87 -5.85
C ALA A 153 -4.33 -0.65 -5.96
N THR A 154 -3.10 -1.19 -5.85
CA THR A 154 -2.85 -2.65 -5.77
C THR A 154 -3.11 -3.22 -4.38
N TYR A 155 -3.29 -2.36 -3.36
CA TYR A 155 -3.62 -2.75 -2.00
C TYR A 155 -5.13 -2.60 -1.78
N PRO A 156 -5.76 -3.49 -0.99
CA PRO A 156 -7.11 -3.26 -0.51
C PRO A 156 -7.18 -1.94 0.27
N GLN A 157 -8.15 -1.08 -0.07
CA GLN A 157 -8.27 0.22 0.57
C GLN A 157 -8.87 0.12 1.99
N LEU A 158 -9.63 -0.95 2.25
CA LEU A 158 -10.26 -1.19 3.53
C LEU A 158 -10.36 -2.70 3.78
N ILE A 159 -9.77 -3.14 4.89
CA ILE A 159 -9.74 -4.55 5.30
C ILE A 159 -10.54 -4.67 6.60
N TYR A 160 -11.47 -5.62 6.63
CA TYR A 160 -12.26 -5.96 7.81
C TYR A 160 -11.68 -7.19 8.51
N HIS A 161 -11.24 -7.01 9.75
CA HIS A 161 -10.70 -8.06 10.60
C HIS A 161 -11.78 -8.59 11.54
N GLU A 162 -12.67 -9.46 11.05
CA GLU A 162 -13.77 -10.01 11.87
C GLU A 162 -13.30 -10.73 13.14
N ALA A 163 -12.09 -11.29 13.11
CA ALA A 163 -11.52 -12.06 14.22
C ALA A 163 -10.80 -11.22 15.29
N TYR A 164 -10.71 -9.88 15.13
CA TYR A 164 -9.93 -8.99 16.00
C TYR A 164 -10.65 -7.68 16.32
#